data_AF-A0A1Q9NXB7-F1
#
_entry.id   AF-A0A1Q9NXB7-F1
#
_cell.length_a   1.000
_cell.length_b   1.000
_cell.length_c   1.000
_cell.angle_alpha   90.00
_cell.angle_beta   90.00
_cell.angle_gamma   90.00
#
_symmetry.space_group_name_H-M   'P 1'
#
loop_
_entity.id
_entity.type
_entity.pdbx_description
1 polymer ?
#
loop_
_entity_poly.entity_id
_entity_poly.type
_entity_poly.pdbx_seq_one_letter_code
_entity_poly.pdbx_strand_id
1 'polypeptide(L)'
;MNYELSLKFQKFKLPRSVKLRIVYVIIMNLTNSMNGFSLNQFGSVMKFAIDLESDLAEYYQNSKLSGNQQVYKEEFAIRVTASLKRKKNIERSRRENVTEITLEPIEGLNSDDYKLNFSDFSVDGINKNEEIAIKFFSEAGPKINVLETRRVFKRCLKEHSNLNTL
;
A
#
# COMPACT_ATOMS: atom_id res chain seq x y z
N MET A 1 7.19 -26.24 -1.79
CA MET A 1 6.19 -25.57 -2.67
C MET A 1 6.78 -24.43 -3.53
N ASN A 2 8.12 -24.27 -3.62
CA ASN A 2 8.76 -23.20 -4.41
C ASN A 2 9.16 -23.61 -5.85
N TYR A 3 9.13 -24.90 -6.19
CA TYR A 3 9.60 -25.37 -7.49
C TYR A 3 8.51 -25.36 -8.59
N GLU A 4 7.23 -25.51 -8.23
CA GLU A 4 6.15 -25.60 -9.23
C GLU A 4 5.82 -24.26 -9.91
N LEU A 5 5.97 -23.13 -9.21
CA LEU A 5 5.76 -21.80 -9.80
C LEU A 5 6.85 -21.47 -10.82
N SER A 6 8.11 -21.84 -10.54
CA SER A 6 9.23 -21.70 -11.49
C SER A 6 8.97 -22.46 -12.80
N LEU A 7 8.39 -23.67 -12.72
CA LEU A 7 8.07 -24.51 -13.88
C LEU A 7 6.92 -23.96 -14.74
N LYS A 8 5.90 -23.30 -14.15
CA LYS A 8 4.77 -22.74 -14.92
C LYS A 8 5.17 -21.51 -15.75
N PHE A 9 6.15 -20.71 -15.30
CA PHE A 9 6.65 -19.55 -16.05
C PHE A 9 7.65 -19.91 -17.16
N GLN A 10 8.14 -21.15 -17.21
CA GLN A 10 9.06 -21.61 -18.26
C GLN A 10 8.38 -21.73 -19.63
N LYS A 11 7.05 -21.91 -19.66
CA LYS A 11 6.25 -22.00 -20.90
C LYS A 11 6.02 -20.66 -21.60
N PHE A 12 6.24 -19.52 -20.93
CA PHE A 12 6.14 -18.20 -21.55
C PHE A 12 7.52 -17.72 -22.02
N LYS A 13 7.64 -17.40 -23.31
CA LYS A 13 8.86 -16.88 -23.95
C LYS A 13 9.05 -15.39 -23.63
N LEU A 14 9.14 -15.05 -22.35
CA LEU A 14 9.39 -13.69 -21.88
C LEU A 14 10.90 -13.38 -21.86
N PRO A 15 11.30 -12.11 -22.10
CA PRO A 15 12.68 -11.66 -21.97
C PRO A 15 13.21 -11.93 -20.55
N ARG A 16 14.51 -12.27 -20.43
CA ARG A 16 15.15 -12.54 -19.12
C ARG A 16 14.92 -11.43 -18.09
N SER A 17 14.97 -10.17 -18.52
CA SER A 17 14.72 -8.99 -17.67
C SER A 17 13.32 -8.99 -17.04
N VAL A 18 12.31 -9.46 -17.77
CA VAL A 18 10.92 -9.54 -17.30
C VAL A 18 10.73 -10.70 -16.32
N LYS A 19 11.37 -11.85 -16.59
CA LYS A 19 11.31 -13.02 -15.69
C LYS A 19 11.95 -12.73 -14.33
N LEU A 20 13.13 -12.11 -14.31
CA LEU A 20 13.82 -11.72 -13.07
C LEU A 20 12.97 -10.75 -12.24
N ARG A 21 12.29 -9.80 -12.90
CA ARG A 21 11.42 -8.83 -12.22
C ARG A 21 10.16 -9.49 -11.62
N ILE A 22 9.52 -10.39 -12.35
CA ILE A 22 8.35 -11.15 -11.85
C ILE A 22 8.74 -12.03 -10.66
N VAL A 23 9.86 -12.75 -10.75
CA VAL A 23 10.34 -13.61 -9.64
C VAL A 23 10.68 -12.78 -8.41
N TYR A 24 11.33 -11.61 -8.58
CA TYR A 24 11.62 -10.71 -7.47
C TYR A 24 10.35 -10.17 -6.80
N VAL A 25 9.34 -9.76 -7.58
CA VAL A 25 8.04 -9.30 -7.07
C VAL A 25 7.31 -10.41 -6.32
N ILE A 26 7.32 -11.65 -6.84
CA ILE A 26 6.69 -12.81 -6.16
C ILE A 26 7.41 -13.12 -4.84
N ILE A 27 8.75 -13.11 -4.82
CA ILE A 27 9.53 -13.39 -3.61
C ILE A 27 9.33 -12.29 -2.56
N MET A 28 9.36 -11.01 -2.95
CA MET A 28 9.09 -9.88 -2.03
C MET A 28 7.67 -9.92 -1.45
N ASN A 29 6.67 -10.25 -2.27
CA ASN A 29 5.28 -10.39 -1.81
C ASN A 29 5.09 -11.58 -0.85
N LEU A 30 5.81 -12.69 -1.05
CA LEU A 30 5.76 -13.85 -0.14
C LEU A 30 6.43 -13.56 1.21
N THR A 31 7.49 -12.76 1.24
CA THR A 31 8.16 -12.39 2.50
C THR A 31 7.39 -11.35 3.32
N ASN A 32 6.64 -10.44 2.68
CA ASN A 32 5.78 -9.48 3.38
C ASN A 32 4.49 -10.11 3.93
N SER A 33 4.14 -11.33 3.52
CA SER A 33 2.87 -11.99 3.88
C SER A 33 2.86 -12.70 5.24
N MET A 34 4.04 -12.92 5.87
CA MET A 34 4.18 -13.96 6.91
C MET A 34 4.16 -13.50 8.38
N ASN A 35 3.91 -12.23 8.70
CA ASN A 35 3.65 -11.84 10.10
C ASN A 35 2.69 -10.65 10.17
N GLY A 36 1.45 -10.89 10.59
CA GLY A 36 0.57 -9.83 11.04
C GLY A 36 1.12 -9.22 12.32
N PHE A 37 1.35 -7.91 12.31
CA PHE A 37 1.83 -7.21 13.49
C PHE A 37 0.74 -6.31 14.04
N SER A 38 0.58 -6.35 15.37
CA SER A 38 -0.29 -5.43 16.08
C SER A 38 0.20 -3.99 15.85
N LEU A 39 -0.72 -3.12 15.43
CA LEU A 39 -0.44 -1.71 15.20
C LEU A 39 -0.71 -0.91 16.48
N ASN A 40 -0.07 -1.33 17.57
CA ASN A 40 -0.35 -0.87 18.93
C ASN A 40 0.44 0.37 19.35
N GLN A 41 1.37 0.83 18.53
CA GLN A 41 2.19 1.99 18.82
C GLN A 41 2.10 2.98 17.67
N PHE A 42 2.16 4.27 17.97
CA PHE A 42 2.22 5.32 16.96
C PHE A 42 3.28 5.03 15.89
N GLY A 43 4.49 4.63 16.30
CA GLY A 43 5.58 4.30 15.37
C GLY A 43 5.23 3.14 14.41
N SER A 44 4.54 2.12 14.90
CA SER A 44 4.09 0.97 14.10
C SER A 44 3.01 1.38 13.09
N VAL A 45 2.02 2.18 13.50
CA VAL A 45 0.97 2.72 12.61
C VAL A 45 1.57 3.61 11.53
N MET A 46 2.50 4.50 11.89
CA MET A 46 3.15 5.38 10.93
C MET A 46 4.02 4.61 9.94
N LYS A 47 4.77 3.61 10.41
CA LYS A 47 5.55 2.74 9.52
C LYS A 47 4.63 2.02 8.54
N PHE A 48 3.55 1.40 9.04
CA PHE A 48 2.58 0.71 8.21
C PHE A 48 1.96 1.65 7.15
N ALA A 49 1.57 2.87 7.53
CA ALA A 49 1.02 3.85 6.59
C ALA A 49 2.04 4.28 5.50
N ILE A 50 3.31 4.42 5.86
CA ILE A 50 4.40 4.74 4.91
C ILE A 50 4.63 3.59 3.93
N ASP A 51 4.66 2.36 4.44
CA ASP A 51 4.86 1.15 3.65
C ASP A 51 3.66 0.94 2.71
N LEU A 52 2.43 1.08 3.21
CA LEU A 52 1.19 0.99 2.42
C LEU A 52 1.18 1.96 1.22
N GLU A 53 1.52 3.23 1.41
CA GLU A 53 1.58 4.20 0.30
C GLU A 53 2.74 3.93 -0.67
N SER A 54 3.84 3.36 -0.16
CA SER A 54 4.97 2.94 -1.00
C SER A 54 4.57 1.78 -1.91
N ASP A 55 3.88 0.79 -1.34
CA ASP A 55 3.45 -0.40 -2.04
C ASP A 55 2.33 -0.09 -3.04
N LEU A 56 1.39 0.79 -2.69
CA LEU A 56 0.37 1.30 -3.62
C LEU A 56 1.00 2.04 -4.81
N ALA A 57 2.02 2.87 -4.58
CA ALA A 57 2.74 3.55 -5.66
C ALA A 57 3.39 2.53 -6.61
N GLU A 58 4.04 1.50 -6.08
CA GLU A 58 4.63 0.44 -6.90
C GLU A 58 3.56 -0.36 -7.66
N TYR A 59 2.46 -0.70 -6.99
CA TYR A 59 1.34 -1.42 -7.56
C TYR A 59 0.69 -0.66 -8.73
N TYR A 60 0.44 0.65 -8.59
CA TYR A 60 -0.06 1.48 -9.70
C TYR A 60 0.95 1.60 -10.84
N GLN A 61 2.24 1.68 -10.52
CA GLN A 61 3.29 1.72 -11.54
C GLN A 61 3.33 0.42 -12.36
N ASN A 62 3.10 -0.73 -11.70
CA ASN A 62 3.03 -2.03 -12.36
C ASN A 62 1.71 -2.22 -13.12
N SER A 63 0.60 -1.69 -12.61
CA SER A 63 -0.71 -1.74 -13.26
C SER A 63 -0.69 -1.08 -14.65
N LYS A 64 0.04 0.03 -14.81
CA LYS A 64 0.28 0.69 -16.12
C LYS A 64 0.88 -0.22 -17.19
N LEU A 65 1.57 -1.27 -16.79
CA LEU A 65 2.26 -2.19 -17.70
C LEU A 65 1.43 -3.44 -18.01
N SER A 66 0.30 -3.63 -17.31
CA SER A 66 -0.60 -4.76 -17.52
C SER A 66 -1.54 -4.48 -18.70
N GLY A 67 -1.55 -5.37 -19.70
CA GLY A 67 -2.03 -5.07 -21.05
C GLY A 67 -3.47 -4.54 -21.15
N ASN A 68 -4.39 -5.06 -20.34
CA ASN A 68 -5.80 -4.65 -20.39
C ASN A 68 -6.08 -3.29 -19.74
N GLN A 69 -5.09 -2.71 -19.05
CA GLN A 69 -5.25 -1.52 -18.22
C GLN A 69 -4.60 -0.26 -18.83
N GLN A 70 -4.10 -0.37 -20.06
CA GLN A 70 -3.49 0.75 -20.78
C GLN A 70 -4.43 1.95 -20.92
N VAL A 71 -5.75 1.72 -20.96
CA VAL A 71 -6.80 2.75 -21.01
C VAL A 71 -6.73 3.69 -19.81
N TYR A 72 -6.30 3.20 -18.64
CA TYR A 72 -6.22 3.97 -17.39
C TYR A 72 -4.79 4.46 -17.08
N LYS A 73 -3.87 4.43 -18.06
CA LYS A 73 -2.45 4.75 -17.84
C LYS A 73 -2.22 6.13 -17.21
N GLU A 74 -2.98 7.14 -17.64
CA GLU A 74 -2.90 8.50 -17.11
C GLU A 74 -3.38 8.57 -15.66
N GLU A 75 -4.51 7.93 -15.37
CA GLU A 75 -5.07 7.83 -14.04
C GLU A 75 -4.09 7.14 -13.07
N PHE A 76 -3.43 6.05 -13.49
CA PHE A 76 -2.37 5.45 -12.67
C PHE A 76 -1.18 6.38 -12.48
N ALA A 77 -0.85 7.27 -13.43
CA ALA A 77 0.23 8.22 -13.23
C ALA A 77 -0.11 9.22 -12.14
N ILE A 78 -1.35 9.70 -12.12
CA ILE A 78 -1.89 10.54 -11.07
C ILE A 78 -1.84 9.79 -9.73
N ARG A 79 -2.30 8.53 -9.65
CA ARG A 79 -2.27 7.75 -8.41
C ARG A 79 -0.87 7.48 -7.87
N VAL A 80 0.10 7.17 -8.73
CA VAL A 80 1.52 7.01 -8.31
C VAL A 80 2.02 8.30 -7.66
N THR A 81 1.84 9.44 -8.34
CA THR A 81 2.31 10.73 -7.81
C THR A 81 1.61 11.13 -6.52
N ALA A 82 0.30 10.87 -6.41
CA ALA A 82 -0.48 11.11 -5.21
C ALA A 82 -0.01 10.24 -4.03
N SER A 83 0.23 8.94 -4.25
CA SER A 83 0.70 8.01 -3.22
C SER A 83 2.09 8.42 -2.68
N LEU A 84 3.02 8.78 -3.57
CA LEU A 84 4.33 9.30 -3.16
C LEU A 84 4.24 10.61 -2.38
N LYS A 85 3.27 11.48 -2.73
CA LYS A 85 3.02 12.72 -2.00
C LYS A 85 2.47 12.45 -0.60
N ARG A 86 1.50 11.53 -0.46
CA ARG A 86 0.95 11.12 0.84
C ARG A 86 2.03 10.49 1.73
N LYS A 87 2.81 9.56 1.18
CA LYS A 87 3.99 8.99 1.85
C LYS A 87 4.89 10.07 2.43
N LYS A 88 5.31 11.05 1.62
CA LYS A 88 6.18 12.15 2.08
C LYS A 88 5.55 12.97 3.20
N ASN A 89 4.25 13.22 3.15
CA ASN A 89 3.54 13.95 4.20
C ASN A 89 3.48 13.15 5.52
N ILE A 90 3.25 11.84 5.43
CA ILE A 90 3.23 10.93 6.58
C ILE A 90 4.64 10.85 7.20
N GLU A 91 5.68 10.67 6.38
CA GLU A 91 7.08 10.67 6.84
C GLU A 91 7.46 11.98 7.54
N ARG A 92 7.02 13.12 6.98
CA ARG A 92 7.23 14.44 7.58
C ARG A 92 6.55 14.53 8.94
N SER A 93 5.26 14.18 9.01
CA SER A 93 4.52 14.19 10.28
C SER A 93 5.16 13.26 11.32
N ARG A 94 5.65 12.09 10.91
CA ARG A 94 6.38 11.17 11.79
C ARG A 94 7.64 11.80 12.38
N ARG A 95 8.44 12.53 11.57
CA ARG A 95 9.67 13.19 12.05
C ARG A 95 9.38 14.36 12.98
N GLU A 96 8.36 15.15 12.66
CA GLU A 96 8.01 16.37 13.39
C GLU A 96 7.32 16.07 14.73
N ASN A 97 6.51 15.01 14.80
CA ASN A 97 5.64 14.76 15.96
C ASN A 97 6.11 13.59 16.84
N VAL A 98 7.30 13.03 16.62
CA VAL A 98 7.80 11.87 17.40
C VAL A 98 7.95 12.20 18.89
N THR A 99 8.20 13.47 19.22
CA THR A 99 8.39 13.96 20.59
C THR A 99 7.09 14.25 21.33
N GLU A 100 5.96 14.34 20.62
CA GLU A 100 4.64 14.67 21.18
C GLU A 100 3.80 13.42 21.52
N ILE A 101 4.36 12.22 21.31
CA ILE A 101 3.64 10.96 21.49
C ILE A 101 3.57 10.62 22.98
N THR A 102 2.34 10.54 23.51
CA THR A 102 2.12 9.80 24.76
C THR A 102 2.26 8.30 24.48
N LEU A 103 2.92 7.55 25.37
CA LEU A 103 3.16 6.10 25.26
C LEU A 103 1.89 5.25 25.42
N GLU A 104 0.71 5.85 25.18
CA GLU A 104 -0.56 5.16 25.24
C GLU A 104 -0.65 4.16 24.08
N PRO A 105 -0.97 2.88 24.37
CA PRO A 105 -1.13 1.89 23.33
C PRO A 105 -2.37 2.21 22.48
N ILE A 106 -2.24 2.01 21.18
CA ILE A 106 -3.34 2.05 20.23
C ILE A 106 -4.01 0.68 20.22
N GLU A 107 -5.32 0.64 20.44
CA GLU A 107 -6.07 -0.63 20.52
C GLU A 107 -6.87 -0.92 19.25
N GLY A 108 -7.08 -2.22 18.97
CA GLY A 108 -7.97 -2.70 17.91
C GLY A 108 -7.52 -2.35 16.50
N LEU A 109 -6.21 -2.29 16.23
CA LEU A 109 -5.65 -2.22 14.88
C LEU A 109 -4.68 -3.38 14.66
N ASN A 110 -4.89 -4.12 13.58
CA ASN A 110 -3.99 -5.19 13.13
C ASN A 110 -3.66 -4.99 11.65
N SER A 111 -2.40 -5.13 11.28
CA SER A 111 -1.98 -5.01 9.87
C SER A 111 -2.68 -6.03 8.96
N ASP A 112 -3.08 -7.19 9.49
CA ASP A 112 -3.77 -8.23 8.72
C ASP A 112 -5.14 -7.78 8.19
N ASP A 113 -5.80 -6.84 8.86
CA ASP A 113 -7.10 -6.30 8.46
C ASP A 113 -7.03 -5.39 7.23
N TYR A 114 -5.80 -5.06 6.80
CA TYR A 114 -5.51 -4.09 5.75
C TYR A 114 -4.57 -4.66 4.67
N LYS A 115 -4.55 -5.99 4.48
CA LYS A 115 -3.72 -6.64 3.45
C LYS A 115 -4.22 -6.31 2.05
N LEU A 116 -3.34 -5.68 1.26
CA LEU A 116 -3.58 -5.40 -0.15
C LEU A 116 -3.21 -6.62 -1.02
N ASN A 117 -3.96 -6.81 -2.11
CA ASN A 117 -3.65 -7.83 -3.11
C ASN A 117 -2.89 -7.21 -4.29
N PHE A 118 -1.57 -7.28 -4.25
CA PHE A 118 -0.70 -6.74 -5.31
C PHE A 118 -0.53 -7.65 -6.53
N SER A 119 -1.16 -8.83 -6.52
CA SER A 119 -1.08 -9.79 -7.63
C SER A 119 -2.26 -9.66 -8.61
N ASP A 120 -3.36 -9.05 -8.18
CA ASP A 120 -4.54 -8.83 -8.99
C ASP A 120 -4.48 -7.44 -9.61
N PHE A 121 -4.21 -7.38 -10.90
CA PHE A 121 -4.27 -6.16 -11.70
C PHE A 121 -5.56 -6.12 -12.53
N SER A 122 -6.69 -6.56 -12.00
CA SER A 122 -7.99 -6.24 -12.57
C SER A 122 -8.50 -4.91 -12.02
N VAL A 123 -9.50 -4.32 -12.69
CA VAL A 123 -10.19 -3.13 -12.20
C VAL A 123 -10.81 -3.38 -10.81
N ASP A 124 -11.42 -4.54 -10.61
CA ASP A 124 -12.00 -4.95 -9.32
C ASP A 124 -10.92 -5.08 -8.23
N GLY A 125 -9.77 -5.70 -8.54
CA GLY A 125 -8.64 -5.80 -7.63
C GLY A 125 -8.08 -4.43 -7.22
N ILE A 126 -7.99 -3.49 -8.16
CA ILE A 126 -7.56 -2.12 -7.86
C ILE A 126 -8.56 -1.42 -6.95
N ASN A 127 -9.85 -1.46 -7.30
CA ASN A 127 -10.88 -0.80 -6.52
C ASN A 127 -10.94 -1.37 -5.09
N LYS A 128 -10.77 -2.69 -4.92
CA LYS A 128 -10.64 -3.33 -3.59
C LYS A 128 -9.42 -2.86 -2.80
N ASN A 129 -8.26 -2.74 -3.43
CA ASN A 129 -7.07 -2.23 -2.76
C ASN A 129 -7.28 -0.79 -2.26
N GLU A 130 -8.00 0.02 -3.01
CA GLU A 130 -8.35 1.39 -2.59
C GLU A 130 -9.35 1.41 -1.45
N GLU A 131 -10.37 0.55 -1.46
CA GLU A 131 -11.31 0.39 -0.34
C GLU A 131 -10.59 0.00 0.95
N ILE A 132 -9.59 -0.88 0.86
CA ILE A 132 -8.76 -1.28 2.00
C ILE A 132 -7.93 -0.09 2.52
N ALA A 133 -7.37 0.73 1.64
CA ALA A 133 -6.65 1.94 2.03
C ALA A 133 -7.58 2.95 2.74
N ILE A 134 -8.79 3.16 2.18
CA ILE A 134 -9.84 3.99 2.80
C ILE A 134 -10.17 3.47 4.20
N LYS A 135 -10.42 2.17 4.32
CA LYS A 135 -10.71 1.51 5.61
C LYS A 135 -9.59 1.80 6.62
N PHE A 136 -8.33 1.54 6.26
CA PHE A 136 -7.19 1.80 7.13
C PHE A 136 -7.14 3.25 7.63
N PHE A 137 -7.19 4.24 6.74
CA PHE A 137 -7.10 5.64 7.15
C PHE A 137 -8.32 6.11 7.96
N SER A 138 -9.50 5.53 7.72
CA SER A 138 -10.72 5.83 8.48
C SER A 138 -10.68 5.28 9.91
N GLU A 139 -10.09 4.10 10.11
CA GLU A 139 -10.02 3.43 11.41
C GLU A 139 -8.79 3.86 12.23
N ALA A 140 -7.64 4.03 11.58
CA ALA A 140 -6.40 4.42 12.25
C ALA A 140 -6.37 5.91 12.63
N GLY A 141 -6.92 6.78 11.78
CA GLY A 141 -6.89 8.24 11.98
C GLY A 141 -7.43 8.69 13.35
N PRO A 142 -8.65 8.32 13.75
CA PRO A 142 -9.23 8.68 15.04
C PRO A 142 -8.44 8.21 16.25
N LYS A 143 -7.68 7.11 16.13
CA LYS A 143 -6.91 6.49 17.20
C LYS A 143 -5.54 7.14 17.44
N ILE A 144 -5.11 8.04 16.54
CA ILE A 144 -3.85 8.77 16.69
C ILE A 144 -4.03 9.93 17.67
N ASN A 145 -3.23 9.97 18.73
CA ASN A 145 -3.23 11.00 19.78
C ASN A 145 -2.66 12.35 19.34
N VAL A 146 -1.82 12.40 18.30
CA VAL A 146 -1.25 13.64 17.75
C VAL A 146 -2.21 14.29 16.73
N LEU A 147 -2.65 15.51 17.01
CA LEU A 147 -3.62 16.24 16.16
C LEU A 147 -3.13 16.46 14.73
N GLU A 148 -1.87 16.87 14.55
CA GLU A 148 -1.34 17.14 13.21
C GLU A 148 -1.24 15.86 12.38
N THR A 149 -0.82 14.75 12.99
CA THR A 149 -0.83 13.45 12.32
C THR A 149 -2.25 12.99 11.98
N ARG A 150 -3.22 13.19 12.88
CA ARG A 150 -4.64 12.92 12.61
C ARG A 150 -5.16 13.71 11.41
N ARG A 151 -4.76 14.98 11.25
CA ARG A 151 -5.10 15.80 10.09
C ARG A 151 -4.49 15.26 8.80
N VAL A 152 -3.25 14.78 8.85
CA VAL A 152 -2.60 14.10 7.71
C VAL A 152 -3.38 12.83 7.32
N PHE A 153 -3.78 12.00 8.28
CA PHE A 153 -4.57 10.79 8.02
C PHE A 153 -5.95 11.12 7.44
N LYS A 154 -6.65 12.12 8.00
CA LYS A 154 -7.93 12.60 7.46
C LYS A 154 -7.79 13.11 6.02
N ARG A 155 -6.67 13.76 5.70
CA ARG A 155 -6.38 14.20 4.34
C ARG A 155 -6.14 13.01 3.41
N CYS A 156 -5.37 12.01 3.83
CA CYS A 156 -5.13 10.80 3.05
C CYS A 156 -6.45 10.06 2.77
N LEU A 157 -7.31 9.89 3.79
CA LEU A 157 -8.66 9.35 3.65
C LEU A 157 -9.47 10.08 2.58
N LYS A 158 -9.51 11.41 2.65
CA LYS A 158 -10.25 12.23 1.67
C LYS A 158 -9.67 12.07 0.27
N GLU A 159 -8.35 12.05 0.13
CA GLU A 159 -7.68 11.88 -1.16
C GLU A 159 -7.97 10.50 -1.77
N HIS A 160 -7.94 9.41 -0.99
CA HIS A 160 -8.34 8.08 -1.48
C HIS A 160 -9.82 8.00 -1.82
N SER A 161 -10.70 8.57 -1.00
CA SER A 161 -12.15 8.56 -1.23
C SER A 161 -12.56 9.35 -2.49
N ASN A 162 -11.70 10.26 -2.95
CA ASN A 162 -11.93 11.08 -4.14
C ASN A 162 -11.33 10.47 -5.41
N LEU A 163 -10.62 9.35 -5.33
CA LEU A 163 -10.12 8.67 -6.52
C LEU A 163 -11.30 8.04 -7.26
N ASN A 164 -11.27 8.14 -8.59
CA ASN A 164 -12.33 7.56 -9.40
C ASN A 164 -12.32 6.04 -9.27
N THR A 165 -13.48 5.43 -9.08
CA THR A 165 -13.60 3.98 -9.30
C THR A 165 -13.30 3.70 -10.78
N LEU A 166 -12.38 2.76 -11.04
CA LEU A 166 -11.99 2.39 -12.41
C LEU A 166 -13.03 1.49 -13.07
#